data_AF-A0A971JD78-F1
#
_entry.id   AF-A0A971JD78-F1
#
_cell.length_a   1.000
_cell.length_b   1.000
_cell.length_c   1.000
_cell.angle_alpha   90.00
_cell.angle_beta   90.00
_cell.angle_gamma   90.00
#
_symmetry.space_group_name_H-M   'P 1'
#
loop_
_entity.id
_entity.type
_entity.pdbx_description
1 polymer ?
#
loop_
_entity_poly.entity_id
_entity_poly.type
_entity_poly.pdbx_seq_one_letter_code
_entity_poly.pdbx_strand_id
1 'polypeptide(L)'
;MGIINVSELLKVICNNSDYCIKVTDTFFKENNGIYLLNGQKSEDKHHLEMSSGQLMQLLTGFISLDELVSSGNAAIYDKAACAEISEMLPKQDCFIVDEY
;
A
#
# COMPACT_ATOMS: atom_id res chain seq x y z
N MET A 1 -5.83 10.60 5.48
CA MET A 1 -4.82 11.01 4.50
C MET A 1 -5.13 10.36 3.17
N GLY A 2 -4.92 11.06 2.06
CA GLY A 2 -5.14 10.53 0.71
C GLY A 2 -3.85 10.56 -0.10
N ILE A 3 -3.78 9.73 -1.13
CA ILE A 3 -2.66 9.68 -2.06
C ILE A 3 -3.11 10.37 -3.35
N ILE A 4 -2.38 11.38 -3.83
CA ILE A 4 -2.68 12.01 -5.13
C ILE A 4 -2.02 11.23 -6.27
N ASN A 5 -0.84 10.67 -6.04
CA ASN A 5 -0.09 9.89 -7.02
C ASN A 5 0.49 8.63 -6.40
N VAL A 6 -0.20 7.50 -6.59
CA VAL A 6 0.21 6.19 -6.06
C VAL A 6 1.55 5.74 -6.63
N SER A 7 1.78 5.96 -7.93
CA SER A 7 2.99 5.54 -8.63
C SER A 7 4.25 6.19 -8.04
N GLU A 8 4.26 7.51 -7.94
CA GLU A 8 5.42 8.25 -7.40
C GLU A 8 5.63 7.96 -5.91
N LEU A 9 4.56 7.82 -5.13
CA LEU A 9 4.70 7.52 -3.70
C LEU A 9 5.35 6.14 -3.47
N LEU A 10 4.87 5.11 -4.18
CA LEU A 10 5.43 3.76 -4.09
C LEU A 10 6.91 3.74 -4.48
N LYS A 11 7.27 4.43 -5.57
CA LYS A 11 8.65 4.57 -6.03
C LYS A 11 9.58 5.18 -4.99
N VAL A 12 9.09 6.17 -4.23
CA VAL A 12 9.88 6.85 -3.19
C VAL A 12 10.05 5.98 -1.94
N ILE A 13 9.01 5.24 -1.53
CA ILE A 13 9.00 4.51 -0.26
C ILE A 13 9.57 3.09 -0.39
N CYS A 14 9.16 2.33 -1.40
CA CYS A 14 9.30 0.87 -1.39
C CYS A 14 10.53 0.32 -2.14
N ASN A 15 11.53 1.17 -2.42
CA ASN A 15 12.90 0.83 -2.82
C ASN A 15 13.06 -0.37 -3.81
N ASN A 16 12.24 -0.40 -4.86
CA ASN A 16 12.25 -1.37 -5.97
C ASN A 16 11.98 -2.84 -5.60
N SER A 17 10.73 -3.16 -5.27
CA SER A 17 10.23 -4.54 -5.21
C SER A 17 9.26 -4.83 -6.37
N ASP A 18 9.25 -6.09 -6.83
CA ASP A 18 8.38 -6.60 -7.89
C ASP A 18 7.02 -7.08 -7.37
N TYR A 19 6.68 -6.80 -6.11
CA TYR A 19 5.37 -7.13 -5.58
C TYR A 19 4.28 -6.23 -6.15
N CYS A 20 3.24 -6.84 -6.73
CA CYS A 20 2.05 -6.16 -7.23
C CYS A 20 0.97 -5.96 -6.15
N ILE A 21 0.46 -4.73 -6.06
CA ILE A 21 -0.69 -4.34 -5.25
C ILE A 21 -1.78 -3.73 -6.14
N LYS A 22 -3.03 -4.15 -5.94
CA LYS A 22 -4.20 -3.52 -6.54
C LYS A 22 -4.73 -2.43 -5.62
N VAL A 23 -4.84 -1.23 -6.16
CA VAL A 23 -5.30 -0.04 -5.43
C VAL A 23 -6.63 0.41 -5.97
N THR A 24 -7.55 0.68 -5.05
CA THR A 24 -8.86 1.28 -5.36
C THR A 24 -9.01 2.64 -4.69
N ASP A 25 -9.60 3.59 -5.40
CA ASP A 25 -9.84 4.95 -4.98
C ASP A 25 -11.17 5.42 -5.58
N THR A 26 -12.13 5.66 -4.70
CA THR A 26 -13.49 6.09 -5.07
C THR A 26 -13.56 7.57 -5.40
N PHE A 27 -12.60 8.37 -4.89
CA PHE A 27 -12.58 9.82 -5.06
C PHE A 27 -11.70 10.23 -6.25
N PHE A 28 -10.46 9.75 -6.32
CA PHE A 28 -9.51 10.05 -7.38
C PHE A 28 -9.25 8.82 -8.26
N LYS A 29 -10.12 8.61 -9.25
CA LYS A 29 -10.16 7.39 -10.05
C LYS A 29 -8.88 7.07 -10.83
N GLU A 30 -8.02 8.06 -11.07
CA GLU A 30 -6.73 7.87 -11.76
C GLU A 30 -5.74 7.00 -10.95
N ASN A 31 -5.93 6.94 -9.63
CA ASN A 31 -5.19 6.03 -8.75
C ASN A 31 -5.58 4.57 -8.92
N ASN A 32 -6.74 4.27 -9.51
CA ASN A 32 -7.18 2.89 -9.68
C ASN A 32 -6.24 2.11 -10.61
N GLY A 33 -5.80 0.94 -10.16
CA GLY A 33 -4.94 0.09 -10.97
C GLY A 33 -4.14 -0.90 -10.14
N ILE A 34 -3.30 -1.67 -10.84
CA ILE A 34 -2.32 -2.57 -10.23
C ILE A 34 -0.96 -1.91 -10.38
N TYR A 35 -0.21 -1.87 -9.29
CA TYR A 35 1.10 -1.24 -9.21
C TYR A 35 2.09 -2.22 -8.63
N LEU A 36 3.28 -2.25 -9.21
CA LEU A 36 4.45 -2.80 -8.56
C LEU A 36 4.84 -1.88 -7.40
N LEU A 37 5.42 -2.43 -6.34
CA LEU A 37 5.92 -1.63 -5.22
C LEU A 37 7.06 -0.70 -5.65
N ASN A 38 7.69 -0.91 -6.80
CA ASN A 38 8.59 0.07 -7.43
C ASN A 38 7.88 1.31 -8.04
N GLY A 39 6.54 1.35 -8.01
CA GLY A 39 5.70 2.43 -8.52
C GLY A 39 5.22 2.26 -9.96
N GLN A 40 5.73 1.30 -10.73
CA GLN A 40 5.27 1.06 -12.09
C GLN A 40 3.86 0.46 -12.12
N LYS A 41 3.04 0.85 -13.10
CA LYS A 41 1.77 0.16 -13.37
C LYS A 41 2.04 -1.22 -13.96
N SER A 42 1.22 -2.18 -13.58
CA SER A 42 1.24 -3.54 -14.11
C SER A 42 -0.18 -3.99 -14.50
N GLU A 43 -0.27 -4.97 -15.39
CA GLU A 43 -1.50 -5.70 -15.72
C GLU A 43 -1.49 -7.13 -15.15
N ASP A 44 -0.45 -7.48 -14.39
CA ASP A 44 -0.27 -8.81 -13.81
C ASP A 44 -1.25 -9.08 -12.67
N LYS A 45 -1.23 -10.33 -12.19
CA LYS A 45 -1.90 -10.69 -10.95
C LYS A 45 -1.31 -9.88 -9.79
N HIS A 46 -2.17 -9.51 -8.86
CA HIS A 46 -1.79 -8.77 -7.64
C HIS A 46 -1.71 -9.73 -6.45
N HIS A 47 -0.78 -9.46 -5.54
CA HIS A 47 -0.60 -10.21 -4.30
C HIS A 47 -1.53 -9.71 -3.19
N LEU A 48 -1.88 -8.43 -3.26
CA LEU A 48 -2.59 -7.67 -2.24
C LEU A 48 -3.56 -6.68 -2.89
N GLU A 49 -4.72 -6.46 -2.28
CA GLU A 49 -5.69 -5.44 -2.70
C GLU A 49 -6.13 -4.59 -1.50
N MET A 50 -6.19 -3.27 -1.68
CA MET A 50 -6.75 -2.33 -0.69
C MET A 50 -7.14 -0.98 -1.32
N SER A 51 -7.66 -0.06 -0.51
CA SER A 51 -7.93 1.31 -0.96
C SER A 51 -6.68 2.21 -0.85
N SER A 52 -6.65 3.32 -1.59
CA SER A 52 -5.55 4.30 -1.54
C SER A 52 -5.33 4.87 -0.13
N GLY A 53 -6.41 5.06 0.64
CA GLY A 53 -6.31 5.50 2.03
C GLY A 53 -5.62 4.48 2.93
N GLN A 54 -5.94 3.20 2.77
CA GLN A 54 -5.32 2.12 3.55
C GLN A 54 -3.88 1.86 3.12
N LEU A 55 -3.59 2.02 1.83
CA LEU A 55 -2.22 1.99 1.32
C LEU A 55 -1.37 3.06 1.99
N MET A 56 -1.87 4.28 2.14
CA MET A 56 -1.13 5.33 2.82
C MET A 56 -0.80 4.94 4.27
N GLN A 57 -1.78 4.39 4.99
CA GLN A 57 -1.57 3.98 6.39
C GLN A 57 -0.53 2.86 6.52
N LEU A 58 -0.53 1.91 5.58
CA LEU A 58 0.48 0.85 5.52
C LEU A 58 1.87 1.43 5.21
N LEU A 59 1.98 2.27 4.18
CA LEU A 59 3.26 2.84 3.74
C LEU A 59 3.92 3.73 4.81
N THR A 60 3.13 4.42 5.62
CA THR A 60 3.65 5.22 6.74
C THR A 60 3.93 4.40 8.00
N GLY A 61 3.61 3.11 8.00
CA GLY A 61 3.69 2.25 9.18
C GLY A 61 2.67 2.57 10.26
N PHE A 62 1.57 3.28 9.94
CA PHE A 62 0.53 3.64 10.92
C PHE A 62 -0.27 2.41 11.38
N ILE A 63 -0.51 1.48 10.46
CA ILE A 63 -1.21 0.22 10.69
C ILE A 63 -0.45 -0.90 9.99
N SER A 64 -0.35 -2.07 10.63
CA SER A 64 0.27 -3.24 10.01
C SER A 64 -0.63 -3.86 8.94
N LEU A 65 -0.03 -4.63 8.03
CA LEU A 65 -0.79 -5.40 7.04
C LEU A 65 -1.77 -6.40 7.68
N ASP A 66 -1.36 -7.07 8.76
CA ASP A 66 -2.21 -8.02 9.49
C ASP A 66 -3.44 -7.35 10.11
N GLU A 67 -3.29 -6.14 10.66
CA GLU A 67 -4.39 -5.34 11.20
C GLU A 67 -5.36 -4.91 10.08
N LEU A 68 -4.85 -4.54 8.90
CA LEU A 68 -5.69 -4.19 7.74
C LEU A 68 -6.49 -5.39 7.24
N VAL A 69 -5.89 -6.57 7.19
CA VAL A 69 -6.58 -7.80 6.77
C VAL A 69 -7.62 -8.21 7.80
N SER A 70 -7.27 -8.19 9.09
CA SER A 70 -8.18 -8.56 10.19
C SER A 70 -9.40 -7.64 10.29
N SER A 71 -9.28 -6.38 9.86
CA SER A 71 -10.37 -5.41 9.82
C SER A 71 -11.14 -5.40 8.49
N GLY A 72 -10.81 -6.29 7.54
CA GLY A 72 -11.46 -6.36 6.22
C GLY A 72 -11.12 -5.21 5.28
N ASN A 73 -10.06 -4.46 5.58
CA ASN A 73 -9.59 -3.30 4.81
C ASN A 73 -8.55 -3.66 3.74
N ALA A 74 -8.07 -4.90 3.74
CA ALA A 74 -7.17 -5.44 2.72
C ALA A 74 -7.51 -6.91 2.43
N ALA A 75 -7.24 -7.35 1.20
CA ALA A 75 -7.41 -8.73 0.76
C ALA A 75 -6.09 -9.31 0.26
N ILE A 76 -5.67 -10.45 0.83
CA ILE A 76 -4.45 -11.17 0.45
C ILE A 76 -4.80 -12.24 -0.60
N TYR A 77 -4.06 -12.24 -1.70
CA TYR A 77 -4.13 -13.22 -2.78
C TYR A 77 -2.87 -14.09 -2.85
N ASP A 78 -1.74 -13.61 -2.33
CA ASP A 78 -0.51 -14.37 -2.15
C ASP A 78 0.04 -14.15 -0.75
N LYS A 79 -0.05 -15.20 0.09
CA LYS A 79 0.39 -15.16 1.48
C LYS A 79 1.91 -15.05 1.65
N ALA A 80 2.68 -15.68 0.76
CA ALA A 80 4.14 -15.67 0.86
C ALA A 80 4.66 -14.26 0.54
N ALA A 81 4.20 -13.68 -0.58
CA ALA A 81 4.51 -12.30 -0.93
C ALA A 81 4.07 -11.31 0.16
N CYS A 82 2.86 -11.47 0.71
CA CYS A 82 2.37 -10.56 1.74
C CYS A 82 3.14 -10.65 3.07
N ALA A 83 3.70 -11.81 3.42
CA ALA A 83 4.58 -11.93 4.58
C ALA A 83 5.84 -11.06 4.38
N GLU A 84 6.47 -11.14 3.20
CA GLU A 84 7.63 -10.31 2.88
C GLU A 84 7.29 -8.81 2.81
N ILE A 85 6.13 -8.44 2.23
CA ILE A 85 5.66 -7.06 2.23
C ILE A 85 5.47 -6.53 3.67
N SER A 86 4.96 -7.36 4.58
CA SER A 86 4.79 -6.97 5.98
C SER A 86 6.11 -6.77 6.71
N GLU A 87 7.15 -7.53 6.35
CA GLU A 87 8.51 -7.34 6.86
C GLU A 87 9.17 -6.07 6.26
N MET A 88 8.89 -5.76 5.00
CA MET A 88 9.37 -4.55 4.33
C MET A 88 8.70 -3.27 4.85
N LEU A 89 7.42 -3.34 5.22
CA LEU A 89 6.60 -2.23 5.69
C LEU A 89 6.11 -2.47 7.12
N PRO A 90 7.03 -2.58 8.11
CA PRO A 90 6.64 -2.85 9.49
C PRO A 90 5.95 -1.63 10.10
N LYS A 91 5.01 -1.89 11.01
CA LYS A 91 4.38 -0.84 11.82
C LYS A 91 5.43 -0.01 12.57
N GLN A 92 5.23 1.29 12.62
CA GLN A 92 6.11 2.26 13.27
C GLN A 92 5.35 3.01 14.37
N ASP A 93 6.08 3.54 15.34
CA ASP A 93 5.54 4.53 16.27
C ASP A 93 5.46 5.88 15.54
N CYS A 94 4.30 6.15 14.93
CA CYS A 94 4.07 7.38 14.19
C CYS A 94 3.72 8.53 15.15
N PHE A 95 4.47 9.64 15.04
CA PHE A 95 4.16 10.90 15.72
C PHE A 95 3.62 11.89 14.71
N ILE A 96 2.52 12.56 15.04
CA ILE A 96 2.04 13.70 14.25
C ILE A 96 2.92 14.88 14.65
N VAL A 97 3.62 15.46 13.67
CA VAL A 97 4.28 16.76 13.86
C VAL A 97 3.15 17.80 13.83
N ASP A 98 2.76 18.24 15.02
CA ASP A 98 1.70 19.22 15.18
C ASP A 98 2.29 20.62 14.94
N GLU A 99 2.02 21.21 13.78
CA GLU A 99 2.21 22.62 13.48
C GLU A 99 1.30 22.97 12.28
N TYR A 100 0.14 23.59 12.58
CA TYR A 100 -0.69 24.30 11.61
C TYR A 100 -1.17 25.62 12.21
#